data_AF-A0A151ARN2-F1
#
_entry.id   AF-A0A151ARN2-F1
#
_cell.length_a   1.000
_cell.length_b   1.000
_cell.length_c   1.000
_cell.angle_alpha   90.00
_cell.angle_beta   90.00
_cell.angle_gamma   90.00
#
_symmetry.space_group_name_H-M   'P 1'
#
loop_
_entity.id
_entity.type
_entity.pdbx_description
1 polymer ?
#
loop_
_entity_poly.entity_id
_entity_poly.type
_entity_poly.pdbx_seq_one_letter_code
_entity_poly.pdbx_strand_id
1 'polypeptide(L)'
;MGYTRYDLKKKNKNIFMFIFLTCGILILAFISGSIISNLFIKDINKQGSSNSTKIPKKSVQPILDKKILAIQCGVFSNKENAEKIKTSLLAIGKPFIVEENNKTKVILGIYTEDKANEVIKKLEENKIDFSKVSFKYNLNNPCDIQIIQIVDAELQILEELSKDEVKSVQTKQLKEWCSDLKEVSENNKNYSVLSDLKKYINNLPQEVHKENLEEYNLYLYKKLKELKI
;
A
#
# COMPACT_ATOMS: atom_id res chain seq x y z
N MET A 1 40.05 -23.92 -49.83
CA MET A 1 39.67 -24.10 -48.41
C MET A 1 38.31 -23.46 -48.20
N GLY A 2 37.29 -24.27 -47.90
CA GLY A 2 35.92 -23.79 -47.71
C GLY A 2 35.76 -23.19 -46.32
N TYR A 3 35.25 -21.96 -46.24
CA TYR A 3 34.98 -21.30 -44.96
C TYR A 3 33.64 -21.79 -44.40
N THR A 4 33.67 -22.32 -43.18
CA THR A 4 32.48 -22.64 -42.40
C THR A 4 31.74 -21.35 -42.04
N ARG A 5 30.54 -21.16 -42.60
CA ARG A 5 29.61 -20.13 -42.11
C ARG A 5 29.01 -20.60 -40.79
N TYR A 6 29.28 -19.89 -39.71
CA TYR A 6 28.60 -20.09 -38.43
C TYR A 6 27.14 -19.67 -38.57
N ASP A 7 26.21 -20.62 -38.43
CA ASP A 7 24.79 -20.34 -38.31
C ASP A 7 24.49 -19.95 -36.86
N LEU A 8 24.56 -18.66 -36.55
CA LEU A 8 24.26 -18.10 -35.23
C LEU A 8 22.74 -17.96 -35.02
N LYS A 9 22.00 -19.07 -35.03
CA LYS A 9 20.61 -19.11 -34.53
C LYS A 9 20.58 -19.59 -33.09
N LYS A 10 21.05 -18.76 -32.15
CA LYS A 10 20.81 -18.98 -30.72
C LYS A 10 19.52 -18.29 -30.29
N LYS A 11 18.42 -19.07 -30.25
CA LYS A 11 17.12 -18.61 -29.73
C LYS A 11 17.25 -18.39 -28.22
N ASN A 12 17.42 -17.14 -27.80
CA ASN A 12 17.68 -16.77 -26.41
C ASN A 12 16.39 -16.80 -25.58
N LYS A 13 16.02 -17.98 -25.07
CA LYS A 13 14.83 -18.18 -24.21
C LYS A 13 14.91 -17.44 -22.85
N ASN A 14 16.08 -16.91 -22.48
CA ASN A 14 16.31 -16.30 -21.16
C ASN A 14 16.27 -14.76 -21.16
N ILE A 15 15.99 -14.13 -22.30
CA ILE A 15 15.98 -12.65 -22.38
C ILE A 15 14.83 -12.03 -21.59
N PHE A 16 13.66 -12.70 -21.56
CA PHE A 16 12.53 -12.29 -20.73
C PHE A 16 12.80 -12.43 -19.23
N MET A 17 13.53 -13.49 -18.83
CA MET A 17 13.97 -13.69 -17.45
C MET A 17 14.95 -12.58 -17.02
N PHE A 18 15.85 -12.18 -17.91
CA PHE A 18 16.77 -11.07 -17.68
C PHE A 18 16.04 -9.73 -17.54
N ILE A 19 15.06 -9.45 -18.40
CA ILE A 19 14.23 -8.23 -18.32
C ILE A 19 13.41 -8.19 -17.02
N PHE A 20 12.86 -9.32 -16.58
CA PHE A 20 12.11 -9.39 -15.33
C PHE A 20 13.02 -9.16 -14.10
N LEU A 21 14.22 -9.74 -14.12
CA LEU A 21 15.21 -9.55 -13.07
C LEU A 21 15.69 -8.10 -12.96
N THR A 22 15.97 -7.45 -14.10
CA THR A 22 16.42 -6.05 -14.12
C THR A 22 15.31 -5.07 -13.74
N CYS A 23 14.06 -5.33 -14.16
CA CYS A 23 12.91 -4.55 -13.73
C CYS A 23 12.69 -4.67 -12.21
N GLY A 24 12.84 -5.86 -11.65
CA GLY A 24 12.83 -6.08 -10.20
C GLY A 24 13.87 -5.23 -9.47
N ILE A 25 15.12 -5.23 -9.93
CA ILE A 25 16.20 -4.43 -9.32
C ILE A 25 15.91 -2.92 -9.36
N LEU A 26 15.30 -2.41 -10.43
CA LEU A 26 14.91 -1.00 -10.54
C LEU A 26 13.81 -0.62 -9.56
N ILE A 27 12.82 -1.50 -9.35
CA ILE A 27 11.75 -1.31 -8.37
C ILE A 27 12.33 -1.32 -6.94
N LEU A 28 13.26 -2.24 -6.65
CA LEU A 28 13.99 -2.32 -5.38
C LEU A 28 14.80 -1.03 -5.07
N ALA A 29 15.43 -0.44 -6.08
CA ALA A 29 16.17 0.82 -5.93
C ALA A 29 15.24 2.02 -5.65
N PHE A 30 14.04 2.01 -6.23
CA PHE A 30 13.06 3.10 -6.03
C PHE A 30 12.45 3.10 -4.62
N ILE A 31 12.13 1.91 -4.09
CA ILE A 31 11.54 1.74 -2.76
C ILE A 31 12.57 2.08 -1.68
N SER A 32 13.80 1.54 -1.78
CA SER A 32 14.89 1.84 -0.85
C SER A 32 15.29 3.32 -0.89
N GLY A 33 15.35 3.93 -2.08
CA GLY A 33 15.65 5.35 -2.25
C GLY A 33 14.60 6.30 -1.66
N SER A 34 13.31 5.98 -1.81
CA SER A 34 12.23 6.81 -1.24
C SER A 34 12.18 6.78 0.29
N ILE A 35 12.48 5.63 0.89
CA ILE A 35 12.44 5.47 2.36
C ILE A 35 13.69 6.11 3.00
N ILE A 36 14.88 5.91 2.43
CA ILE A 36 16.12 6.54 2.91
C ILE A 36 16.09 8.07 2.75
N SER A 37 15.60 8.59 1.61
CA SER A 37 15.61 10.04 1.37
C SER A 37 14.72 10.81 2.34
N ASN A 38 13.54 10.28 2.69
CA ASN A 38 12.66 10.89 3.69
C ASN A 38 13.17 10.76 5.14
N LEU A 39 14.05 9.79 5.42
CA LEU A 39 14.70 9.65 6.74
C LEU A 39 15.91 10.57 6.89
N PHE A 40 16.74 10.73 5.85
CA PHE A 40 18.01 11.47 5.94
C PHE A 40 17.90 12.98 5.67
N ILE A 41 16.91 13.46 4.90
CA ILE A 41 16.75 14.90 4.61
C ILE A 41 16.30 15.70 5.86
N LYS A 42 15.80 15.03 6.91
CA LYS A 42 15.39 15.68 8.16
C LYS A 42 16.57 16.11 9.06
N ASP A 43 17.75 15.52 8.89
CA ASP A 43 18.92 15.79 9.75
C ASP A 43 19.93 16.80 9.17
N ILE A 44 19.90 17.09 7.85
CA ILE A 44 20.86 18.04 7.23
C ILE A 44 20.52 19.51 7.57
N ASN A 45 19.28 19.82 7.97
CA ASN A 45 18.89 21.18 8.39
C ASN A 45 19.18 21.51 9.87
N LYS A 46 19.92 20.66 10.59
CA LYS A 46 20.41 20.96 11.94
C LYS A 46 21.92 21.17 11.96
N GLN A 47 22.37 22.25 11.33
CA GLN A 47 23.66 22.84 11.67
C GLN A 47 23.51 24.36 11.68
N GLY A 48 23.46 24.94 12.88
CA GLY A 48 23.26 26.37 13.04
C GLY A 48 23.07 26.83 14.49
N SER A 49 24.19 26.88 15.21
CA SER A 49 24.48 27.80 16.32
C SER A 49 23.87 27.58 17.73
N SER A 50 24.79 27.70 18.69
CA SER A 50 24.66 27.66 20.14
C SER A 50 23.89 28.86 20.69
N ASN A 51 22.94 28.64 21.61
CA ASN A 51 23.05 29.12 22.99
C ASN A 51 21.88 28.63 23.87
N SER A 52 22.22 28.44 25.14
CA SER A 52 21.41 27.99 26.26
C SER A 52 20.18 28.87 26.53
N THR A 53 19.05 28.25 26.89
CA THR A 53 18.20 28.59 28.06
C THR A 53 17.12 27.51 28.21
N LYS A 54 17.02 26.93 29.41
CA LYS A 54 15.99 25.94 29.77
C LYS A 54 14.62 26.61 29.83
N ILE A 55 13.70 26.14 28.99
CA ILE A 55 12.26 26.33 29.11
C ILE A 55 11.67 24.94 28.90
N PRO A 56 10.73 24.44 29.74
CA PRO A 56 10.05 23.18 29.44
C PRO A 56 9.11 23.44 28.26
N LYS A 57 9.64 23.33 27.05
CA LYS A 57 8.80 23.24 25.85
C LYS A 57 8.06 21.92 25.97
N LYS A 58 6.77 22.00 26.31
CA LYS A 58 5.78 20.99 25.92
C LYS A 58 6.09 20.66 24.47
N SER A 59 6.65 19.49 24.23
CA SER A 59 7.02 19.06 22.90
C SER A 59 5.72 18.89 22.13
N VAL A 60 5.29 19.94 21.44
CA VAL A 60 4.37 19.80 20.32
C VAL A 60 5.21 19.09 19.26
N GLN A 61 5.25 17.76 19.36
CA GLN A 61 5.62 16.93 18.23
C GLN A 61 4.65 17.33 17.11
N PRO A 62 5.13 17.55 15.87
CA PRO A 62 4.22 17.83 14.79
C PRO A 62 3.27 16.64 14.67
N ILE A 63 2.00 16.89 14.97
CA ILE A 63 0.91 15.97 14.69
C ILE A 63 0.94 15.73 13.19
N LEU A 64 1.48 14.59 12.78
CA LEU A 64 1.44 14.18 11.38
C LEU A 64 0.09 13.50 11.19
N ASP A 65 -0.93 14.28 10.84
CA ASP A 65 -2.23 13.72 10.50
C ASP A 65 -2.11 12.98 9.17
N LYS A 66 -2.40 11.68 9.17
CA LYS A 66 -2.50 10.89 7.95
C LYS A 66 -3.96 10.62 7.64
N LYS A 67 -4.32 10.78 6.36
CA LYS A 67 -5.65 10.47 5.85
C LYS A 67 -5.57 9.40 4.77
N ILE A 68 -6.38 8.37 4.95
CA ILE A 68 -6.56 7.25 4.02
C ILE A 68 -8.03 7.21 3.62
N LEU A 69 -8.30 6.99 2.34
CA LEU A 69 -9.64 7.03 1.77
C LEU A 69 -9.95 5.70 1.11
N ALA A 70 -11.05 5.07 1.50
CA ALA A 70 -11.66 4.02 0.69
C ALA A 70 -12.79 4.61 -0.15
N ILE A 71 -12.81 4.29 -1.44
CA ILE A 71 -13.82 4.78 -2.38
C ILE A 71 -14.91 3.72 -2.53
N GLN A 72 -16.11 4.01 -2.04
CA GLN A 72 -17.25 3.11 -2.09
C GLN A 72 -18.20 3.51 -3.21
N CYS A 73 -18.48 2.60 -4.13
CA CYS A 73 -19.31 2.81 -5.32
C CYS A 73 -20.71 2.20 -5.21
N GLY A 74 -21.12 1.77 -4.01
CA GLY A 74 -22.49 1.36 -3.76
C GLY A 74 -22.69 0.52 -2.51
N VAL A 75 -23.94 0.41 -2.09
CA VAL A 75 -24.39 -0.43 -0.97
C VAL A 75 -25.69 -1.10 -1.39
N PHE A 76 -25.72 -2.43 -1.32
CA PHE A 76 -26.81 -3.24 -1.85
C PHE A 76 -27.32 -4.20 -0.79
N SER A 77 -28.61 -4.50 -0.81
CA SER A 77 -29.18 -5.61 -0.02
C SER A 77 -29.11 -6.94 -0.76
N ASN A 78 -28.92 -6.91 -2.08
CA ASN A 78 -28.79 -8.08 -2.95
C ASN A 78 -27.35 -8.17 -3.48
N LYS A 79 -26.70 -9.32 -3.24
CA LYS A 79 -25.32 -9.60 -3.65
C LYS A 79 -25.13 -9.58 -5.18
N GLU A 80 -26.11 -10.05 -5.95
CA GLU A 80 -26.04 -10.06 -7.41
C GLU A 80 -25.93 -8.64 -7.99
N ASN A 81 -26.65 -7.67 -7.39
CA ASN A 81 -26.56 -6.28 -7.80
C ASN A 81 -25.18 -5.68 -7.48
N ALA A 82 -24.60 -6.06 -6.33
CA ALA A 82 -23.25 -5.65 -5.97
C ALA A 82 -22.21 -6.21 -6.95
N GLU A 83 -22.34 -7.47 -7.38
CA GLU A 83 -21.43 -8.11 -8.35
C GLU A 83 -21.50 -7.45 -9.75
N LYS A 84 -22.71 -7.05 -10.19
CA LYS A 84 -22.87 -6.29 -11.44
C LYS A 84 -22.11 -4.97 -11.40
N ILE A 85 -22.24 -4.22 -10.30
CA ILE A 85 -21.53 -2.95 -10.12
C ILE A 85 -20.03 -3.17 -10.01
N LYS A 86 -19.59 -4.16 -9.21
CA LYS A 86 -18.18 -4.56 -9.13
C LYS A 86 -17.59 -4.85 -10.51
N THR A 87 -18.28 -5.61 -11.35
CA THR A 87 -17.81 -5.96 -12.70
C THR A 87 -17.66 -4.73 -13.59
N SER A 88 -18.61 -3.79 -13.55
CA SER A 88 -18.56 -2.55 -14.33
C SER A 88 -17.36 -1.65 -13.97
N LEU A 89 -16.87 -1.77 -12.74
CA LEU A 89 -15.77 -0.97 -12.19
C LEU A 89 -14.37 -1.54 -12.50
N LEU A 90 -14.28 -2.75 -13.06
CA LEU A 90 -12.99 -3.41 -13.37
C LEU A 90 -12.13 -2.65 -14.39
N ALA A 91 -12.76 -1.78 -15.20
CA ALA A 91 -12.07 -0.92 -16.16
C ALA A 91 -11.36 0.27 -15.50
N ILE A 92 -11.75 0.64 -14.27
CA ILE A 92 -11.22 1.81 -13.56
C ILE A 92 -10.27 1.37 -12.45
N GLY A 93 -10.53 0.23 -11.82
CA GLY A 93 -9.73 -0.28 -10.71
C GLY A 93 -9.97 -1.76 -10.45
N LYS A 94 -9.68 -2.18 -9.22
CA LYS A 94 -9.83 -3.56 -8.76
C LYS A 94 -10.79 -3.60 -7.57
N PRO A 95 -12.10 -3.44 -7.85
CA PRO A 95 -13.12 -3.37 -6.83
C PRO A 95 -13.28 -4.70 -6.09
N PHE A 96 -13.69 -4.61 -4.83
CA PHE A 96 -13.94 -5.73 -3.95
C PHE A 96 -15.26 -5.54 -3.20
N ILE A 97 -15.81 -6.66 -2.70
CA ILE A 97 -17.06 -6.66 -1.94
C ILE A 97 -16.78 -6.79 -0.44
N VAL A 98 -17.50 -6.00 0.35
CA VAL A 98 -17.52 -6.12 1.81
C VAL A 98 -18.95 -6.37 2.29
N GLU A 99 -19.18 -7.47 2.98
CA GLU A 99 -20.47 -7.81 3.59
C GLU A 99 -20.48 -7.35 5.05
N GLU A 100 -21.37 -6.41 5.39
CA GLU A 100 -21.52 -5.87 6.75
C GLU A 100 -22.98 -5.51 7.04
N ASN A 101 -23.49 -5.86 8.22
CA ASN A 101 -24.85 -5.51 8.68
C ASN A 101 -25.95 -5.88 7.66
N ASN A 102 -25.88 -7.08 7.10
CA ASN A 102 -26.77 -7.58 6.03
C ASN A 102 -26.79 -6.70 4.77
N LYS A 103 -25.73 -5.94 4.53
CA LYS A 103 -25.52 -5.14 3.32
C LYS A 103 -24.24 -5.56 2.64
N THR A 104 -24.26 -5.51 1.31
CA THR A 104 -23.12 -5.78 0.43
C THR A 104 -22.62 -4.45 -0.12
N LYS A 105 -21.45 -4.01 0.32
CA LYS A 105 -20.80 -2.79 -0.13
C LYS A 105 -19.85 -3.11 -1.26
N VAL A 106 -19.83 -2.26 -2.29
CA VAL A 106 -18.84 -2.33 -3.37
C VAL A 106 -17.82 -1.22 -3.14
N ILE A 107 -16.56 -1.60 -2.96
CA ILE A 107 -15.45 -0.68 -2.72
C ILE A 107 -14.50 -0.79 -3.90
N LEU A 108 -14.16 0.33 -4.53
CA LEU A 108 -13.26 0.36 -5.68
C LEU A 108 -11.80 0.11 -5.29
N GLY A 109 -11.40 0.62 -4.12
CA GLY A 109 -10.05 0.54 -3.61
C GLY A 109 -9.85 1.41 -2.38
N ILE A 110 -8.66 1.26 -1.77
CA ILE A 110 -8.18 2.05 -0.65
C ILE A 110 -6.96 2.83 -1.16
N TYR A 111 -6.88 4.12 -0.84
CA TYR A 111 -5.89 5.02 -1.41
C TYR A 111 -5.40 6.02 -0.36
N THR A 112 -4.17 6.50 -0.58
CA THR A 112 -3.73 7.77 -0.02
C THR A 112 -4.56 8.91 -0.61
N GLU A 113 -4.55 10.08 0.03
CA GLU A 113 -5.39 11.21 -0.40
C GLU A 113 -5.12 11.65 -1.85
N ASP A 114 -3.84 11.74 -2.24
CA ASP A 114 -3.45 12.14 -3.60
C ASP A 114 -3.96 11.16 -4.65
N LYS A 115 -3.78 9.85 -4.41
CA LYS A 115 -4.23 8.78 -5.30
C LYS A 115 -5.74 8.67 -5.34
N ALA A 116 -6.42 8.89 -4.22
CA ALA A 116 -7.87 8.93 -4.17
C ALA A 116 -8.41 10.03 -5.10
N ASN A 117 -7.78 11.22 -5.11
CA ASN A 117 -8.19 12.33 -5.96
C ASN A 117 -8.03 12.00 -7.46
N GLU A 118 -6.97 11.28 -7.84
CA GLU A 118 -6.81 10.78 -9.22
C GLU A 118 -7.94 9.82 -9.62
N VAL A 119 -8.28 8.88 -8.74
CA VAL A 119 -9.35 7.89 -8.99
C VAL A 119 -10.73 8.53 -9.00
N ILE A 120 -10.98 9.50 -8.12
CA ILE A 120 -12.24 10.26 -8.07
C ILE A 120 -12.48 10.98 -9.39
N LYS A 121 -11.47 11.64 -9.96
CA LYS A 121 -11.61 12.30 -11.27
C LYS A 121 -12.04 11.31 -12.36
N LYS A 122 -11.43 10.12 -12.40
CA LYS A 122 -11.82 9.06 -13.35
C LYS A 122 -13.28 8.64 -13.16
N LEU A 123 -13.75 8.52 -11.92
CA LEU A 123 -15.15 8.18 -11.63
C LEU A 123 -16.11 9.28 -12.08
N GLU A 124 -15.78 10.55 -11.81
CA GLU A 124 -16.56 11.71 -12.22
C GLU A 124 -16.66 11.81 -13.75
N GLU A 125 -15.55 11.62 -14.47
CA GLU A 125 -15.49 11.58 -15.94
C GLU A 125 -16.39 10.47 -16.53
N ASN A 126 -16.44 9.32 -15.85
CA ASN A 126 -17.28 8.18 -16.24
C ASN A 126 -18.71 8.26 -15.68
N LYS A 127 -19.08 9.35 -14.99
CA LYS A 127 -20.40 9.56 -14.36
C LYS A 127 -20.80 8.42 -13.41
N ILE A 128 -19.84 7.91 -12.65
CA ILE A 128 -20.04 6.84 -11.69
C ILE A 128 -20.19 7.47 -10.30
N ASP A 129 -21.30 7.16 -9.64
CA ASP A 129 -21.54 7.60 -8.27
C ASP A 129 -20.60 6.93 -7.27
N PHE A 130 -20.09 7.71 -6.32
CA PHE A 130 -19.22 7.22 -5.27
C PHE A 130 -19.41 7.99 -3.96
N SER A 131 -18.90 7.39 -2.89
CA SER A 131 -18.82 7.96 -1.55
C SER A 131 -17.45 7.68 -0.96
N LYS A 132 -16.96 8.58 -0.09
CA LYS A 132 -15.63 8.45 0.53
C LYS A 132 -15.78 7.95 1.96
N VAL A 133 -15.11 6.86 2.29
CA VAL A 133 -14.91 6.41 3.67
C VAL A 133 -13.55 6.94 4.12
N SER A 134 -13.55 7.91 5.01
CA SER A 134 -12.33 8.58 5.47
C SER A 134 -11.82 7.98 6.77
N PHE A 135 -10.59 7.50 6.74
CA PHE A 135 -9.84 7.12 7.92
C PHE A 135 -8.82 8.20 8.23
N LYS A 136 -8.93 8.83 9.41
CA LYS A 136 -8.06 9.92 9.85
C LYS A 136 -7.31 9.46 11.09
N TYR A 137 -5.99 9.51 11.04
CA TYR A 137 -5.14 9.00 12.09
C TYR A 137 -4.24 10.10 12.63
N ASN A 138 -4.25 10.24 13.95
CA ASN A 138 -3.39 11.16 14.66
C ASN A 138 -2.14 10.42 15.14
N LEU A 139 -1.01 10.66 14.50
CA LEU A 139 0.24 9.93 14.72
C LEU A 139 1.01 10.40 15.96
N ASN A 140 0.40 10.17 17.13
CA ASN A 140 0.92 10.65 18.42
C ASN A 140 1.74 9.62 19.18
N ASN A 141 1.70 8.34 18.79
CA ASN A 141 2.43 7.28 19.48
C ASN A 141 3.10 6.31 18.50
N PRO A 142 4.15 5.60 18.94
CA PRO A 142 4.91 4.70 18.08
C PRO A 142 4.10 3.54 17.48
N CYS A 143 3.05 3.07 18.16
CA CYS A 143 2.21 1.98 17.67
C CYS A 143 1.40 2.44 16.45
N ASP A 144 0.69 3.57 16.57
CA ASP A 144 -0.09 4.13 15.47
C ASP A 144 0.81 4.53 14.29
N ILE A 145 2.02 5.06 14.57
CA ILE A 145 3.02 5.36 13.53
C ILE A 145 3.40 4.09 12.75
N GLN A 146 3.72 2.99 13.43
CA GLN A 146 4.08 1.74 12.76
C GLN A 146 2.93 1.14 11.96
N ILE A 147 1.70 1.20 12.49
CA ILE A 147 0.50 0.74 11.77
C ILE A 147 0.39 1.49 10.45
N ILE A 148 0.48 2.82 10.47
CA ILE A 148 0.36 3.63 9.26
C ILE A 148 1.53 3.41 8.30
N GLN A 149 2.74 3.16 8.79
CA GLN A 149 3.86 2.79 7.94
C GLN A 149 3.63 1.45 7.22
N ILE A 150 3.11 0.43 7.91
CA ILE A 150 2.79 -0.86 7.29
C ILE A 150 1.67 -0.68 6.27
N VAL A 151 0.61 0.05 6.61
CA VAL A 151 -0.49 0.35 5.70
C VAL A 151 0.00 1.09 4.44
N ASP A 152 0.86 2.09 4.58
CA ASP A 152 1.42 2.81 3.43
C ASP A 152 2.25 1.86 2.53
N ALA A 153 3.02 0.94 3.12
CA ALA A 153 3.77 -0.06 2.36
C ALA A 153 2.85 -1.06 1.63
N GLU A 154 1.76 -1.50 2.27
CA GLU A 154 0.74 -2.34 1.63
C GLU A 154 0.06 -1.60 0.47
N LEU A 155 -0.31 -0.32 0.66
CA LEU A 155 -0.91 0.50 -0.40
C LEU A 155 0.01 0.65 -1.62
N GLN A 156 1.33 0.75 -1.42
CA GLN A 156 2.29 0.78 -2.53
C GLN A 156 2.30 -0.55 -3.31
N ILE A 157 2.23 -1.69 -2.62
CA ILE A 157 2.13 -3.00 -3.27
C ILE A 157 0.83 -3.13 -4.05
N LEU A 158 -0.29 -2.70 -3.47
CA LEU A 158 -1.58 -2.70 -4.14
C LEU A 158 -1.59 -1.79 -5.37
N GLU A 159 -0.97 -0.61 -5.29
CA GLU A 159 -0.78 0.29 -6.42
C GLU A 159 0.06 -0.36 -7.52
N GLU A 160 1.20 -0.97 -7.17
CA GLU A 160 2.08 -1.62 -8.13
C GLU A 160 1.36 -2.78 -8.85
N LEU A 161 0.71 -3.67 -8.09
CA LEU A 161 -0.08 -4.77 -8.65
C LEU A 161 -1.26 -4.29 -9.49
N SER A 162 -1.75 -3.06 -9.29
CA SER A 162 -2.86 -2.52 -10.08
C SER A 162 -2.46 -2.22 -11.53
N LYS A 163 -1.17 -1.93 -11.79
CA LYS A 163 -0.62 -1.64 -13.12
C LYS A 163 -0.74 -2.84 -14.06
N ASP A 164 -1.04 -2.60 -15.32
CA ASP A 164 -1.40 -3.66 -16.28
C ASP A 164 -0.24 -4.62 -16.60
N GLU A 165 0.98 -4.10 -16.59
CA GLU A 165 2.23 -4.82 -16.85
C GLU A 165 2.73 -5.67 -15.67
N VAL A 166 2.26 -5.39 -14.45
CA VAL A 166 2.71 -6.07 -13.23
C VAL A 166 1.84 -7.29 -12.95
N LYS A 167 2.47 -8.46 -12.85
CA LYS A 167 1.81 -9.73 -12.51
C LYS A 167 1.96 -10.12 -11.03
N SER A 168 3.14 -9.84 -10.48
CA SER A 168 3.47 -10.15 -9.10
C SER A 168 4.47 -9.15 -8.52
N VAL A 169 4.52 -9.09 -7.19
CA VAL A 169 5.49 -8.29 -6.43
C VAL A 169 6.18 -9.20 -5.41
N GLN A 170 7.51 -9.13 -5.33
CA GLN A 170 8.30 -9.87 -4.34
C GLN A 170 8.09 -9.28 -2.94
N THR A 171 7.90 -10.14 -1.94
CA THR A 171 7.59 -9.69 -0.56
C THR A 171 8.78 -9.74 0.40
N LYS A 172 9.91 -10.33 -0.03
CA LYS A 172 11.06 -10.60 0.84
C LYS A 172 11.50 -9.37 1.65
N GLN A 173 11.69 -8.23 0.97
CA GLN A 173 12.14 -7.00 1.63
C GLN A 173 11.08 -6.41 2.58
N LEU A 174 9.80 -6.50 2.21
CA LEU A 174 8.71 -6.05 3.07
C LEU A 174 8.69 -6.84 4.38
N LYS A 175 8.90 -8.15 4.31
CA LYS A 175 8.98 -9.02 5.50
C LYS A 175 10.18 -8.71 6.37
N GLU A 176 11.35 -8.55 5.76
CA GLU A 176 12.58 -8.17 6.46
C GLU A 176 12.38 -6.83 7.18
N TRP A 177 11.93 -5.80 6.46
CA TRP A 177 11.64 -4.50 7.03
C TRP A 177 10.59 -4.55 8.17
N CYS A 178 9.51 -5.29 7.98
CA CYS A 178 8.44 -5.41 8.98
C CYS A 178 8.92 -6.11 10.27
N SER A 179 9.81 -7.09 10.13
CA SER A 179 10.43 -7.80 11.25
C SER A 179 11.43 -6.91 12.01
N ASP A 180 12.08 -5.98 11.33
CA ASP A 180 13.04 -5.03 11.93
C ASP A 180 12.36 -3.83 12.63
N LEU A 181 11.04 -3.71 12.53
CA LEU A 181 10.29 -2.65 13.22
C LEU A 181 10.39 -2.80 14.74
N LYS A 182 10.83 -1.73 15.41
CA LYS A 182 10.99 -1.65 16.87
C LYS A 182 9.77 -2.15 17.63
N GLU A 183 10.00 -2.78 18.78
CA GLU A 183 8.93 -3.13 19.69
C GLU A 183 8.20 -1.88 20.21
N VAL A 184 6.90 -2.04 20.47
CA VAL A 184 6.04 -1.00 21.02
C VAL A 184 5.25 -1.57 22.19
N SER A 185 4.73 -0.71 23.06
CA SER A 185 3.98 -1.13 24.24
C SER A 185 2.70 -1.90 23.88
N GLU A 186 2.53 -3.08 24.49
CA GLU A 186 1.35 -3.93 24.31
C GLU A 186 0.05 -3.30 24.87
N ASN A 187 0.19 -2.34 25.79
CA ASN A 187 -0.93 -1.65 26.41
C ASN A 187 -1.58 -0.60 25.47
N ASN A 188 -1.06 -0.45 24.25
CA ASN A 188 -1.66 0.46 23.28
C ASN A 188 -3.01 -0.08 22.78
N LYS A 189 -4.02 0.79 22.66
CA LYS A 189 -5.38 0.46 22.19
C LYS A 189 -5.43 -0.24 20.83
N ASN A 190 -4.43 -0.01 19.97
CA ASN A 190 -4.31 -0.54 18.61
C ASN A 190 -3.21 -1.62 18.49
N TYR A 191 -2.60 -2.06 19.60
CA TYR A 191 -1.53 -3.06 19.56
C TYR A 191 -1.93 -4.37 18.88
N SER A 192 -3.17 -4.83 19.09
CA SER A 192 -3.69 -6.04 18.43
C SER A 192 -3.70 -5.89 16.91
N VAL A 193 -4.07 -4.72 16.38
CA VAL A 193 -4.07 -4.45 14.94
C VAL A 193 -2.64 -4.45 14.41
N LEU A 194 -1.69 -3.83 15.12
CA LEU A 194 -0.27 -3.88 14.73
C LEU A 194 0.27 -5.32 14.71
N SER A 195 -0.04 -6.11 15.74
CA SER A 195 0.37 -7.52 15.83
C SER A 195 -0.16 -8.33 14.65
N ASP A 196 -1.43 -8.14 14.31
CA ASP A 196 -2.08 -8.83 13.19
C ASP A 196 -1.48 -8.43 11.85
N LEU A 197 -1.22 -7.13 11.63
CA LEU A 197 -0.58 -6.63 10.43
C LEU A 197 0.85 -7.21 10.28
N LYS A 198 1.66 -7.17 11.35
CA LYS A 198 3.02 -7.75 11.32
C LYS A 198 2.98 -9.26 11.00
N LYS A 199 2.08 -10.01 11.62
CA LYS A 199 1.88 -11.44 11.34
C LYS A 199 1.46 -11.68 9.90
N TYR A 200 0.52 -10.89 9.40
CA TYR A 200 0.05 -11.00 8.02
C TYR A 200 1.18 -10.78 7.03
N ILE A 201 1.96 -9.70 7.18
CA ILE A 201 3.12 -9.41 6.33
C ILE A 201 4.13 -10.57 6.35
N ASN A 202 4.48 -11.08 7.52
CA ASN A 202 5.43 -12.18 7.65
C ASN A 202 4.93 -13.48 6.99
N ASN A 203 3.62 -13.69 6.98
CA ASN A 203 2.96 -14.86 6.37
C ASN A 203 2.64 -14.69 4.88
N LEU A 204 2.91 -13.54 4.27
CA LEU A 204 2.71 -13.37 2.83
C LEU A 204 3.49 -14.45 2.05
N PRO A 205 3.04 -14.87 0.86
CA PRO A 205 3.86 -15.71 -0.03
C PRO A 205 5.14 -14.99 -0.45
N GLN A 206 6.09 -15.71 -1.06
CA GLN A 206 7.32 -15.10 -1.62
C GLN A 206 6.99 -14.01 -2.65
N GLU A 207 5.94 -14.24 -3.43
CA GLU A 207 5.39 -13.30 -4.40
C GLU A 207 3.89 -13.17 -4.16
N VAL A 208 3.41 -11.93 -4.13
CA VAL A 208 1.98 -11.62 -4.16
C VAL A 208 1.55 -11.39 -5.60
N HIS A 209 0.39 -11.88 -5.97
CA HIS A 209 -0.08 -11.93 -7.35
C HIS A 209 -1.29 -11.01 -7.57
N LYS A 210 -1.42 -10.48 -8.79
CA LYS A 210 -2.49 -9.53 -9.15
C LYS A 210 -3.89 -10.14 -8.98
N GLU A 211 -4.01 -11.44 -9.19
CA GLU A 211 -5.25 -12.21 -9.02
C GLU A 211 -5.77 -12.18 -7.58
N ASN A 212 -4.89 -11.96 -6.59
CA ASN A 212 -5.23 -11.89 -5.17
C ASN A 212 -5.50 -10.45 -4.67
N LEU A 213 -5.50 -9.43 -5.55
CA LEU A 213 -5.70 -8.03 -5.15
C LEU A 213 -6.98 -7.79 -4.35
N GLU A 214 -8.06 -8.50 -4.68
CA GLU A 214 -9.33 -8.38 -3.95
C GLU A 214 -9.19 -8.82 -2.50
N GLU A 215 -8.50 -9.94 -2.25
CA GLU A 215 -8.25 -10.46 -0.91
C GLU A 215 -7.41 -9.49 -0.08
N TYR A 216 -6.34 -8.95 -0.67
CA TYR A 216 -5.45 -8.00 -0.01
C TYR A 216 -6.14 -6.68 0.33
N ASN A 217 -6.92 -6.13 -0.62
CA ASN A 217 -7.73 -4.94 -0.36
C ASN A 217 -8.78 -5.18 0.73
N LEU A 218 -9.45 -6.34 0.71
CA LEU A 218 -10.45 -6.70 1.72
C LEU A 218 -9.83 -6.81 3.11
N TYR A 219 -8.67 -7.46 3.23
CA TYR A 219 -7.92 -7.58 4.48
C TYR A 219 -7.56 -6.20 5.03
N LEU A 220 -6.93 -5.36 4.19
CA LEU A 220 -6.52 -4.01 4.58
C LEU A 220 -7.72 -3.16 5.02
N TYR A 221 -8.83 -3.21 4.28
CA TYR A 221 -10.05 -2.48 4.63
C TYR A 221 -10.58 -2.85 6.02
N LYS A 222 -10.63 -4.16 6.31
CA LYS A 222 -11.08 -4.67 7.61
C LYS A 222 -10.16 -4.20 8.74
N LYS A 223 -8.84 -4.26 8.55
CA LYS A 223 -7.87 -3.79 9.55
C LYS A 223 -7.98 -2.29 9.80
N LEU A 224 -8.16 -1.47 8.77
CA LEU A 224 -8.40 -0.03 8.93
C LEU A 224 -9.67 0.28 9.72
N LYS A 225 -10.73 -0.53 9.56
CA LYS A 225 -11.96 -0.38 10.34
C LYS A 225 -11.84 -0.81 11.80
N GLU A 226 -10.90 -1.68 12.14
CA GLU A 226 -10.64 -2.11 13.51
C GLU A 226 -9.86 -1.07 14.33
N LEU A 227 -9.19 -0.13 13.65
CA LEU A 227 -8.38 0.90 14.31
C LEU A 227 -9.27 1.84 15.14
N LYS A 228 -8.89 2.00 16.40
CA LYS A 228 -9.54 2.91 17.34
C LYS A 228 -8.86 4.27 17.21
N ILE A 229 -9.57 5.23 16.62
CA ILE A 229 -9.14 6.63 16.52
C ILE A 229 -9.16 7.28 17.91
#